data_AF-A0A3S0PRK1-F1
#
_entry.id   AF-A0A3S0PRK1-F1
#
_cell.length_a   1.000
_cell.length_b   1.000
_cell.length_c   1.000
_cell.angle_alpha   90.00
_cell.angle_beta   90.00
_cell.angle_gamma   90.00
#
_symmetry.space_group_name_H-M   'P 1'
#
loop_
_entity.id
_entity.type
_entity.pdbx_description
1 polymer ?
#
loop_
_entity_poly.entity_id
_entity_poly.type
_entity_poly.pdbx_seq_one_letter_code
_entity_poly.pdbx_strand_id
1 'polypeptide(L)'
;MEKQHILAQLFVRESEKQTLISKEDLDFDALHRSDFETWKDGKRDIELVDVAGTHWMKTCTGGYITEVIFHADGTLNEYRLFDRFKTKGNWSLKSGVLHVVIFKGENCYEFAVIGNASVNIHSAVEYKNSELHSYLKLAQIK
;
A
#
# COMPACT_ATOMS: atom_id res chain seq x y z
N MET A 1 -5.26 -12.71 -10.20
CA MET A 1 -5.74 -13.20 -8.89
C MET A 1 -5.21 -12.35 -7.73
N GLU A 2 -3.90 -12.09 -7.64
CA GLU A 2 -3.33 -11.31 -6.52
C GLU A 2 -3.91 -9.90 -6.36
N LYS A 3 -3.98 -9.09 -7.43
CA LYS A 3 -4.57 -7.74 -7.41
C LYS A 3 -6.02 -7.73 -6.93
N GLN A 4 -6.80 -8.75 -7.27
CA GLN A 4 -8.20 -8.86 -6.85
C GLN A 4 -8.33 -9.08 -5.34
N HIS A 5 -7.44 -9.87 -4.74
CA HIS A 5 -7.40 -10.05 -3.28
C HIS A 5 -7.01 -8.75 -2.58
N ILE A 6 -5.99 -8.04 -3.09
CA ILE A 6 -5.59 -6.74 -2.54
C ILE A 6 -6.75 -5.73 -2.59
N LEU A 7 -7.44 -5.65 -3.73
CA LEU A 7 -8.62 -4.80 -3.88
C LEU A 7 -9.73 -5.17 -2.89
N ALA A 8 -10.02 -6.46 -2.72
CA ALA A 8 -11.04 -6.93 -1.79
C ALA A 8 -10.71 -6.60 -0.32
N GLN A 9 -9.46 -6.78 0.12
CA GLN A 9 -9.04 -6.38 1.47
C GLN A 9 -9.21 -4.89 1.70
N LEU A 10 -8.76 -4.08 0.73
CA LEU A 10 -8.90 -2.63 0.80
C LEU A 10 -10.36 -2.20 0.79
N PHE A 11 -11.22 -2.83 0.00
CA PHE A 11 -12.65 -2.56 0.00
C PHE A 11 -13.26 -2.85 1.37
N VAL A 12 -13.01 -4.02 1.97
CA VAL A 12 -13.54 -4.35 3.31
C VAL A 12 -13.06 -3.32 4.35
N ARG A 13 -11.78 -2.92 4.29
CA ARG A 13 -11.22 -1.92 5.20
C ARG A 13 -11.75 -0.50 4.97
N GLU A 14 -12.04 -0.11 3.74
CA GLU A 14 -12.51 1.23 3.38
C GLU A 14 -14.05 1.35 3.41
N SER A 15 -14.76 0.22 3.46
CA SER A 15 -16.20 0.12 3.65
C SER A 15 -16.60 0.16 5.15
N GLU A 16 -17.90 0.11 5.42
CA GLU A 16 -18.50 0.42 6.73
C GLU A 16 -17.92 -0.34 7.93
N LYS A 17 -17.42 -1.57 7.74
CA LYS A 17 -16.88 -2.37 8.86
C LYS A 17 -15.52 -1.88 9.36
N GLN A 18 -14.80 -1.09 8.56
CA GLN A 18 -13.45 -0.59 8.85
C GLN A 18 -12.54 -1.63 9.52
N THR A 19 -12.70 -2.92 9.21
CA THR A 19 -11.89 -3.98 9.81
C THR A 19 -10.78 -4.32 8.85
N LEU A 20 -9.56 -4.48 9.36
CA LEU A 20 -8.45 -4.98 8.56
C LEU A 20 -8.46 -6.51 8.65
N ILE A 21 -8.62 -7.17 7.51
CA ILE A 21 -8.72 -8.64 7.42
C ILE A 21 -7.59 -9.21 6.58
N SER A 22 -7.22 -10.47 6.85
CA SER A 22 -6.20 -11.19 6.10
C SER A 22 -6.70 -11.55 4.70
N LYS A 23 -5.83 -12.09 3.82
CA LYS A 23 -6.28 -12.55 2.49
C LYS A 23 -7.02 -13.88 2.59
N GLU A 24 -6.66 -14.67 3.59
CA GLU A 24 -7.16 -16.00 3.87
C GLU A 24 -8.59 -15.96 4.43
N ASP A 25 -8.92 -14.87 5.14
CA ASP A 25 -10.25 -14.62 5.72
C ASP A 25 -11.20 -13.87 4.76
N LEU A 26 -10.79 -13.64 3.50
CA LEU A 26 -11.64 -12.98 2.51
C LEU A 26 -12.77 -13.91 2.06
N ASP A 27 -14.00 -13.53 2.40
CA ASP A 27 -15.20 -14.10 1.80
C ASP A 27 -15.60 -13.28 0.58
N PHE A 28 -15.23 -13.76 -0.62
CA PHE A 28 -15.59 -13.12 -1.88
C PHE A 28 -17.08 -13.17 -2.19
N ASP A 29 -17.81 -14.16 -1.66
CA ASP A 29 -19.25 -14.31 -1.89
C ASP A 29 -20.04 -13.31 -1.03
N ALA A 30 -19.50 -12.96 0.15
CA ALA A 30 -20.05 -11.90 1.00
C ALA A 30 -19.76 -10.48 0.50
N LEU A 31 -18.91 -10.30 -0.52
CA LEU A 31 -18.68 -8.98 -1.12
C LEU A 31 -19.92 -8.56 -1.93
N HIS A 32 -20.56 -7.46 -1.52
CA HIS A 32 -21.60 -6.83 -2.32
C HIS A 32 -21.03 -6.36 -3.65
N ARG A 33 -21.29 -7.14 -4.71
CA ARG A 33 -20.61 -6.99 -6.01
C ARG A 33 -20.81 -5.60 -6.63
N SER A 34 -22.00 -5.00 -6.49
CA SER A 34 -22.29 -3.65 -6.98
C SER A 34 -21.42 -2.59 -6.31
N ASP A 35 -21.30 -2.67 -5.00
CA ASP A 35 -20.59 -1.67 -4.18
C ASP A 35 -19.09 -1.82 -4.37
N PHE A 36 -18.61 -3.07 -4.47
CA PHE A 36 -17.22 -3.37 -4.77
C PHE A 36 -16.80 -2.83 -6.14
N GLU A 37 -17.57 -3.06 -7.20
CA GLU A 37 -17.24 -2.53 -8.53
C GLU A 37 -17.32 -1.00 -8.55
N THR A 38 -18.33 -0.39 -7.92
CA THR A 38 -18.43 1.08 -7.81
C THR A 38 -17.22 1.68 -7.08
N TRP A 39 -16.78 1.07 -5.97
CA TRP A 39 -15.58 1.50 -5.24
C TRP A 39 -14.31 1.31 -6.06
N LYS A 40 -14.24 0.21 -6.83
CA LYS A 40 -13.09 -0.15 -7.67
C LYS A 40 -12.94 0.81 -8.85
N ASP A 41 -14.02 1.37 -9.39
CA ASP A 41 -13.98 2.42 -10.41
C ASP A 41 -13.30 3.71 -9.90
N GLY A 42 -13.24 3.91 -8.58
CA GLY A 42 -12.47 4.99 -7.96
C GLY A 42 -10.96 4.72 -7.84
N LYS A 43 -10.48 3.56 -8.29
CA LYS A 43 -9.07 3.17 -8.26
C LYS A 43 -8.43 3.33 -9.63
N ARG A 44 -7.11 3.49 -9.64
CA ARG A 44 -6.32 3.52 -10.87
C ARG A 44 -5.09 2.63 -10.76
N ASP A 45 -4.55 2.30 -11.92
CA ASP A 45 -3.24 1.68 -12.03
C ASP A 45 -2.17 2.72 -11.69
N ILE A 46 -1.17 2.28 -10.92
CA ILE A 46 0.07 3.03 -10.71
C ILE A 46 0.97 2.75 -11.92
N GLU A 47 1.57 3.80 -12.46
CA GLU A 47 2.49 3.75 -13.58
C GLU A 47 3.93 3.98 -13.13
N LEU A 48 4.90 3.64 -13.98
CA LEU A 48 6.32 3.79 -13.63
C LEU A 48 6.69 5.24 -13.31
N VAL A 49 6.08 6.20 -14.03
CA VAL A 49 6.30 7.64 -13.86
C VAL A 49 5.78 8.16 -12.51
N ASP A 50 4.83 7.47 -11.88
CA ASP A 50 4.35 7.83 -10.54
C ASP A 50 5.38 7.51 -9.45
N VAL A 51 6.30 6.57 -9.71
CA VAL A 51 7.14 5.94 -8.67
C VAL A 51 8.62 6.17 -8.89
N ALA A 52 9.14 5.85 -10.08
CA ALA A 52 10.58 5.82 -10.31
C ALA A 52 11.24 7.19 -10.14
N GLY A 53 12.18 7.30 -9.19
CA GLY A 53 12.88 8.56 -8.91
C GLY A 53 12.04 9.58 -8.13
N THR A 54 11.00 9.14 -7.41
CA THR A 54 10.06 10.02 -6.72
C THR A 54 10.09 9.82 -5.21
N HIS A 55 9.54 10.80 -4.48
CA HIS A 55 9.45 10.81 -3.03
C HIS A 55 7.99 10.73 -2.60
N TRP A 56 7.69 9.92 -1.60
CA TRP A 56 6.34 9.70 -1.10
C TRP A 56 6.31 9.86 0.41
N MET A 57 5.22 10.39 0.96
CA MET A 57 4.89 10.23 2.37
C MET A 57 4.10 8.93 2.55
N LYS A 58 4.39 8.20 3.64
CA LYS A 58 3.67 7.00 4.08
C LYS A 58 3.21 7.22 5.52
N THR A 59 1.96 6.87 5.82
CA THR A 59 1.46 6.79 7.19
C THR A 59 0.58 5.57 7.39
N CYS A 60 0.45 5.15 8.65
CA CYS A 60 -0.34 3.99 9.05
C CYS A 60 -1.33 4.34 10.17
N THR A 61 -2.22 3.42 10.51
CA THR A 61 -3.21 3.62 11.59
C THR A 61 -2.59 3.86 12.96
N GLY A 62 -1.33 3.46 13.17
CA GLY A 62 -0.57 3.75 14.39
C GLY A 62 0.02 5.16 14.44
N GLY A 63 -0.19 6.00 13.43
CA GLY A 63 0.29 7.39 13.40
C GLY A 63 1.78 7.55 13.08
N TYR A 64 2.49 6.47 12.72
CA TYR A 64 3.84 6.59 12.21
C TYR A 64 3.83 7.26 10.84
N ILE A 65 4.76 8.20 10.63
CA ILE A 65 4.90 8.95 9.37
C ILE A 65 6.35 8.82 8.89
N THR A 66 6.51 8.41 7.64
CA THR A 66 7.80 8.23 7.00
C THR A 66 7.82 8.84 5.60
N GLU A 67 8.98 9.30 5.17
CA GLU A 67 9.30 9.57 3.77
C GLU A 67 9.82 8.28 3.13
N VAL A 68 9.37 7.97 1.93
CA VAL A 68 9.84 6.85 1.11
C VAL A 68 10.41 7.43 -0.18
N ILE A 69 11.68 7.16 -0.45
CA ILE A 69 12.39 7.58 -1.66
C ILE A 69 12.51 6.36 -2.56
N PHE A 70 11.82 6.38 -3.69
CA PHE A 70 11.85 5.31 -4.68
C PHE A 70 12.93 5.59 -5.73
N HIS A 71 13.94 4.73 -5.81
CA HIS A 71 15.01 4.85 -6.79
C HIS A 71 14.63 4.14 -8.09
N ALA A 72 15.08 4.67 -9.22
CA ALA A 72 14.75 4.11 -10.54
C ALA A 72 15.28 2.69 -10.78
N ASP A 73 16.24 2.23 -9.97
CA ASP A 73 16.82 0.88 -10.03
C ASP A 73 16.00 -0.19 -9.29
N GLY A 74 14.83 0.18 -8.75
CA GLY A 74 13.97 -0.74 -7.99
C GLY A 74 14.32 -0.82 -6.50
N THR A 75 15.31 -0.07 -6.02
CA THR A 75 15.58 0.06 -4.58
C THR A 75 14.81 1.23 -3.97
N LEU A 76 14.73 1.27 -2.64
CA LEU A 76 14.19 2.43 -1.92
C LEU A 76 14.92 2.68 -0.61
N ASN A 77 14.77 3.91 -0.11
CA ASN A 77 15.04 4.24 1.28
C ASN A 77 13.79 4.78 1.94
N GLU A 78 13.60 4.44 3.21
CA GLU A 78 12.55 5.02 4.03
C GLU A 78 13.19 5.73 5.23
N TYR A 79 12.62 6.88 5.59
CA TYR A 79 13.07 7.70 6.71
C TYR A 79 11.88 8.08 7.56
N ARG A 80 11.95 7.84 8.87
CA ARG A 80 11.04 8.49 9.81
C ARG A 80 11.15 10.01 9.69
N LEU A 81 10.03 10.70 9.80
CA LEU A 81 9.98 12.12 9.45
C LEU A 81 10.77 13.00 10.44
N PHE A 82 10.78 12.65 11.73
CA PHE A 82 11.40 13.47 12.78
C PHE A 82 12.87 13.13 13.04
N ASP A 83 13.17 11.87 13.36
CA ASP A 83 14.52 11.42 13.75
C ASP A 83 15.38 10.98 12.55
N ARG A 84 14.79 10.96 11.35
CA ARG A 84 15.42 10.51 10.10
C ARG A 84 16.03 9.11 10.19
N PHE A 85 15.50 8.25 11.07
CA PHE A 85 15.93 6.86 11.15
C PHE A 85 15.70 6.17 9.81
N LYS A 86 16.78 5.62 9.23
CA LYS A 86 16.80 5.07 7.89
C LYS A 86 16.51 3.56 7.86
N THR A 87 15.66 3.14 6.94
CA THR A 87 15.45 1.76 6.50
C THR A 87 15.69 1.64 4.99
N LYS A 88 15.85 0.42 4.50
CA LYS A 88 16.09 0.11 3.08
C LYS A 88 15.11 -0.93 2.60
N GLY A 89 14.87 -0.95 1.30
CA GLY A 89 13.93 -1.87 0.70
C GLY A 89 14.06 -1.97 -0.80
N ASN A 90 13.11 -2.67 -1.40
CA ASN A 90 12.94 -2.79 -2.83
C ASN A 90 11.48 -2.53 -3.21
N TRP A 91 11.26 -2.15 -4.45
CA TRP A 91 9.94 -2.01 -5.03
C TRP A 91 9.88 -2.61 -6.43
N SER A 92 8.68 -2.98 -6.86
CA SER A 92 8.40 -3.39 -8.22
C SER A 92 6.98 -3.02 -8.61
N LEU A 93 6.76 -2.79 -9.90
CA LEU A 93 5.44 -2.51 -10.45
C LEU A 93 4.95 -3.72 -11.25
N LYS A 94 3.79 -4.26 -10.87
CA LYS A 94 3.19 -5.42 -11.54
C LYS A 94 1.70 -5.17 -11.73
N SER A 95 1.24 -5.18 -12.98
CA SER A 95 -0.18 -5.04 -13.34
C SER A 95 -0.87 -3.81 -12.68
N GLY A 96 -0.18 -2.67 -12.67
CA GLY A 96 -0.67 -1.42 -12.08
C GLY A 96 -0.64 -1.36 -10.56
N VAL A 97 0.01 -2.31 -9.89
CA VAL A 97 0.16 -2.38 -8.43
C VAL A 97 1.63 -2.16 -8.06
N LEU A 98 1.88 -1.24 -7.14
CA LEU A 98 3.22 -0.99 -6.60
C LEU A 98 3.45 -1.92 -5.39
N HIS A 99 4.32 -2.90 -5.55
CA HIS A 99 4.74 -3.79 -4.48
C HIS A 99 6.00 -3.25 -3.82
N VAL A 100 6.01 -3.22 -2.49
CA VAL A 100 7.09 -2.65 -1.70
C VAL A 100 7.48 -3.61 -0.58
N VAL A 101 8.78 -3.77 -0.37
CA VAL A 101 9.38 -4.55 0.72
C VAL A 101 10.38 -3.68 1.45
N ILE A 102 10.29 -3.58 2.77
CA ILE A 102 11.19 -2.78 3.63
C ILE A 102 11.77 -3.66 4.74
N PHE A 103 13.09 -3.55 4.95
CA PHE A 103 13.82 -4.29 5.96
C PHE A 103 14.21 -3.38 7.14
N LYS A 104 13.93 -3.83 8.37
CA LYS A 104 14.27 -3.12 9.61
C LYS A 104 14.68 -4.09 10.72
N GLY A 105 15.99 -4.24 10.89
CA GLY A 105 16.54 -5.29 11.77
C GLY A 105 16.09 -6.66 11.25
N GLU A 106 15.48 -7.45 12.13
CA GLU A 106 14.91 -8.76 11.79
C GLU A 106 13.51 -8.70 11.18
N ASN A 107 12.91 -7.50 11.06
CA ASN A 107 11.56 -7.36 10.53
C ASN A 107 11.58 -7.10 9.02
N CYS A 108 10.68 -7.77 8.31
CA CYS A 108 10.32 -7.54 6.91
C CYS A 108 8.91 -6.95 6.84
N TYR A 109 8.74 -5.81 6.18
CA TYR A 109 7.44 -5.18 5.95
C TYR A 109 7.12 -5.25 4.47
N GLU A 110 5.94 -5.76 4.12
CA GLU A 110 5.50 -5.97 2.75
C GLU A 110 4.14 -5.33 2.53
N PHE A 111 4.00 -4.55 1.47
CA PHE A 111 2.72 -3.96 1.12
C PHE A 111 2.57 -3.76 -0.39
N ALA A 112 1.32 -3.77 -0.83
CA ALA A 112 0.95 -3.55 -2.23
C ALA A 112 0.00 -2.36 -2.33
N VAL A 113 0.40 -1.33 -3.07
CA VAL A 113 -0.30 -0.06 -3.16
C VAL A 113 -1.24 -0.06 -4.36
N ILE A 114 -2.49 0.32 -4.11
CA ILE A 114 -3.50 0.61 -5.13
C ILE A 114 -3.64 2.12 -5.29
N GLY A 115 -3.54 2.57 -6.54
CA GLY A 115 -3.71 3.97 -6.92
C GLY A 115 -5.14 4.44 -6.69
N ASN A 116 -5.27 5.71 -6.33
CA ASN A 116 -6.55 6.40 -6.22
C ASN A 116 -6.70 7.29 -7.47
N ALA A 117 -7.84 7.22 -8.13
CA ALA A 117 -8.08 7.94 -9.38
C ALA A 117 -8.44 9.42 -9.16
N SER A 118 -8.98 9.79 -8.00
CA SER A 118 -9.53 11.13 -7.74
C SER A 118 -8.59 12.04 -6.95
N VAL A 119 -7.77 11.48 -6.06
CA VAL A 119 -6.82 12.25 -5.23
C VAL A 119 -5.45 11.57 -5.18
N ASN A 120 -4.40 12.36 -4.94
CA ASN A 120 -3.02 11.88 -4.73
C ASN A 120 -2.82 11.25 -3.34
N ILE A 121 -3.74 10.39 -2.92
CA ILE A 121 -3.69 9.63 -1.66
C ILE A 121 -4.10 8.19 -1.94
N HIS A 122 -3.10 7.32 -1.97
CA HIS A 122 -3.18 5.91 -2.30
C HIS A 122 -3.32 5.05 -1.05
N SER A 123 -3.59 3.77 -1.21
CA SER A 123 -3.90 2.88 -0.09
C SER A 123 -3.24 1.52 -0.25
N ALA A 124 -2.84 0.94 0.87
CA ALA A 124 -2.21 -0.37 0.93
C ALA A 124 -2.54 -1.08 2.24
N VAL A 125 -2.41 -2.40 2.23
CA VAL A 125 -2.36 -3.23 3.44
C VAL A 125 -0.92 -3.67 3.64
N GLU A 126 -0.40 -3.47 4.84
CA GLU A 126 0.94 -3.83 5.25
C GLU A 126 0.93 -5.12 6.06
N TYR A 127 1.89 -5.98 5.75
CA TYR A 127 2.24 -7.18 6.46
C TYR A 127 3.60 -6.99 7.11
N LYS A 128 3.78 -7.55 8.29
CA LYS A 128 5.05 -7.59 9.00
C LYS A 128 5.38 -9.04 9.26
N ASN A 129 6.49 -9.53 8.72
CA ASN A 129 6.91 -10.93 8.81
C ASN A 129 5.79 -11.89 8.38
N SER A 130 5.13 -11.58 7.25
CA SER A 130 3.97 -12.31 6.70
C SER A 130 2.68 -12.24 7.54
N GLU A 131 2.67 -11.52 8.66
CA GLU A 131 1.46 -11.31 9.47
C GLU A 131 0.79 -9.98 9.14
N LEU A 132 -0.54 -9.97 9.10
CA LEU A 132 -1.32 -8.75 8.86
C LEU A 132 -0.99 -7.69 9.90
N HIS A 133 -0.58 -6.50 9.46
CA HIS A 133 -0.02 -5.49 10.36
C HIS A 133 -0.80 -4.18 10.38
N SER A 134 -0.95 -3.51 9.24
CA SER A 134 -1.55 -2.17 9.24
C SER A 134 -2.22 -1.79 7.92
N TYR A 135 -3.07 -0.76 7.99
CA TYR A 135 -3.61 -0.07 6.84
C TYR A 135 -2.81 1.21 6.59
N LEU A 136 -2.38 1.40 5.36
CA LEU A 136 -1.50 2.50 4.96
C LEU A 136 -2.22 3.51 4.08
N LYS A 137 -1.85 4.78 4.24
CA LYS A 137 -2.07 5.85 3.27
C LYS A 137 -0.72 6.36 2.78
N LEU A 138 -0.62 6.55 1.46
CA LEU A 138 0.60 7.05 0.83
C LEU A 138 0.28 8.16 -0.17
N ALA A 139 1.16 9.16 -0.29
CA ALA A 139 1.00 10.27 -1.22
C ALA A 139 2.36 10.67 -1.77
N GLN A 140 2.48 10.86 -3.08
CA GLN A 140 3.68 11.43 -3.67
C GLN A 140 3.87 12.89 -3.22
N ILE A 141 5.08 13.28 -2.87
CA ILE A 141 5.48 14.62 -2.43
C ILE A 141 6.52 15.21 -3.39
N LYS A 142 6.64 16.54 -3.40
CA LYS A 142 7.55 17.31 -4.27
C LYS A 142 8.88 17.60 -3.57
#